data_AF-A0A3M1L7Q8-F1
#
_entry.id   AF-A0A3M1L7Q8-F1
#
_cell.length_a   1.000
_cell.length_b   1.000
_cell.length_c   1.000
_cell.angle_alpha   90.00
_cell.angle_beta   90.00
_cell.angle_gamma   90.00
#
_symmetry.space_group_name_H-M   'P 1'
#
loop_
_entity.id
_entity.type
_entity.pdbx_description
1 polymer ?
#
loop_
_entity_poly.entity_id
_entity_poly.type
_entity_poly.pdbx_seq_one_letter_code
_entity_poly.pdbx_strand_id
1 'polypeptide(L)'
;MWSGWPMAPMPSSQLSMQPWPKETPSGNGGWLMPAPTLGLPGRRRCGGQSRSEPMEHPLLRRVRLMILHHWVRPLARAVPRLEALPEGPRRTWLLKGTLAARDLGRLAMSRLRVNVKRLVGPSWSVIYIGEEYSIEELRHTLFPEPAEVEHLERAFLWEVPVVANDYLHRGGLVVCELNRLVAGWRPEVPYCFLVPPWVRQVIPLDRPLEGILARMNQGMRRNLRKLWKRGFAYHFTQELADFDRFYHEMYLPYVQKRHGARAVLSTYGELEATFRRGGLLLVTHEGEPVSGMLGYAVGETWRAASLGVYQGSFEWVTRGAITAVFWYMLEWACQQGARFYDMGSARARLGDGVFNFKRQWGARVSPVVGYHTRWLFLARELPVPLAHHLTQQGFLAETPVGYQVVVINQADGPTAQEVHRLERMAAQAGAAGLLFLPHPGLDWWEQRMVVSPGEASAV
;
A
#
# COMPACT_ATOMS: atom_id res chain seq x y z
N MET A 1 -30.14 -24.04 -13.58
CA MET A 1 -29.89 -25.24 -12.75
C MET A 1 -28.57 -25.06 -12.01
N TRP A 2 -28.61 -24.45 -10.82
CA TRP A 2 -27.47 -24.28 -9.92
C TRP A 2 -27.97 -24.62 -8.52
N SER A 3 -28.02 -25.90 -8.18
CA SER A 3 -28.42 -26.39 -6.86
C SER A 3 -27.57 -27.60 -6.52
N GLY A 4 -26.77 -27.50 -5.46
CA GLY A 4 -25.95 -28.61 -4.93
C GLY A 4 -24.45 -28.41 -5.13
N TRP A 5 -23.82 -27.59 -4.28
CA TRP A 5 -22.39 -27.69 -4.01
C TRP A 5 -22.22 -28.04 -2.54
N PRO A 6 -21.42 -29.07 -2.19
CA PRO A 6 -21.19 -29.40 -0.79
C PRO A 6 -20.31 -28.31 -0.18
N MET A 7 -20.86 -27.56 0.77
CA MET A 7 -20.03 -26.87 1.77
C MET A 7 -19.18 -27.94 2.45
N ALA A 8 -17.89 -27.67 2.64
CA ALA A 8 -17.05 -28.51 3.48
C ALA A 8 -17.72 -28.61 4.86
N PRO A 9 -17.77 -29.80 5.49
CA PRO A 9 -18.36 -29.94 6.82
C PRO A 9 -17.67 -28.98 7.77
N MET A 10 -18.47 -28.12 8.40
CA MET A 10 -18.01 -27.18 9.43
C MET A 10 -17.38 -27.99 10.57
N PRO A 11 -16.12 -27.73 10.96
CA PRO A 11 -15.62 -28.25 12.21
C PRO A 11 -16.39 -27.56 13.35
N SER A 12 -17.25 -28.32 14.02
CA SER A 12 -17.92 -27.94 15.25
C SER A 12 -16.88 -27.79 16.37
N SER A 13 -16.20 -26.66 16.43
CA SER A 13 -15.49 -26.24 17.63
C SER A 13 -16.42 -25.34 18.44
N GLN A 14 -17.03 -25.91 19.47
CA GLN A 14 -17.69 -25.16 20.53
C GLN A 14 -16.62 -24.41 21.32
N LEU A 15 -16.11 -23.31 20.77
CA LEU A 15 -15.55 -22.23 21.56
C LEU A 15 -16.74 -21.36 21.97
N SER A 16 -16.97 -21.21 23.28
CA SER A 16 -18.08 -20.41 23.80
C SER A 16 -18.04 -19.02 23.16
N MET A 17 -19.08 -18.72 22.40
CA MET A 17 -19.33 -17.39 21.84
C MET A 17 -19.49 -16.41 23.00
N GLN A 18 -18.42 -15.71 23.37
CA GLN A 18 -18.57 -14.45 24.07
C GLN A 18 -18.86 -13.37 23.02
N PRO A 19 -19.98 -12.63 23.12
CA PRO A 19 -20.18 -11.45 22.30
C PRO A 19 -19.01 -10.49 22.52
N TRP A 20 -18.49 -9.95 21.42
CA TRP A 20 -17.37 -9.02 21.44
C TRP A 20 -17.67 -7.85 22.40
N PRO A 21 -16.82 -7.54 23.38
CA PRO A 21 -17.05 -6.40 24.26
C PRO A 21 -17.02 -5.12 23.41
N LYS A 22 -18.09 -4.32 23.50
CA LYS A 22 -18.16 -2.96 22.93
C LYS A 22 -17.28 -1.95 23.70
N GLU A 23 -16.37 -2.41 24.54
CA GLU A 23 -15.60 -1.57 25.46
C GLU A 23 -14.14 -1.42 25.03
N THR A 24 -13.70 -0.16 25.04
CA THR A 24 -12.32 0.25 24.82
C THR A 24 -11.38 -0.35 25.87
N PRO A 25 -10.30 -1.05 25.51
CA PRO A 25 -9.35 -1.52 26.51
C PRO A 25 -8.45 -0.37 26.95
N SER A 26 -8.65 0.09 28.19
CA SER A 26 -7.64 0.78 28.99
C SER A 26 -6.58 -0.23 29.41
N GLY A 27 -5.50 -0.33 28.65
CA GLY A 27 -4.38 -1.23 28.96
C GLY A 27 -3.10 -0.78 28.26
N ASN A 28 -2.09 -0.44 29.05
CA ASN A 28 -0.76 -0.05 28.60
C ASN A 28 -0.06 -1.25 27.93
N GLY A 29 -0.16 -1.36 26.61
CA GLY A 29 0.59 -2.30 25.77
C GLY A 29 0.98 -1.61 24.46
N GLY A 30 2.29 -1.56 24.17
CA GLY A 30 2.89 -0.73 23.12
C GLY A 30 2.55 -1.16 21.70
N TRP A 31 2.27 -0.18 20.84
CA TRP A 31 1.80 -0.35 19.46
C TRP A 31 2.93 -0.16 18.45
N LEU A 32 3.01 -1.02 17.45
CA LEU A 32 3.70 -0.75 16.20
C LEU A 32 2.88 -1.37 15.04
N MET A 33 2.29 -0.52 14.20
CA MET A 33 2.28 -0.80 12.76
C MET A 33 3.74 -0.75 12.32
N PRO A 34 4.20 -1.58 11.36
CA PRO A 34 5.53 -1.41 10.82
C PRO A 34 5.61 0.01 10.26
N ALA A 35 6.36 0.87 10.96
CA ALA A 35 6.95 2.01 10.31
C ALA A 35 7.79 1.40 9.17
N PRO A 36 7.81 1.98 7.96
CA PRO A 36 8.92 1.68 7.05
C PRO A 36 10.17 1.91 7.88
N THR A 37 10.93 0.84 8.08
CA THR A 37 12.17 0.84 8.86
C THR A 37 12.94 2.06 8.41
N LEU A 38 13.19 2.99 9.34
CA LEU A 38 14.25 3.98 9.16
C LEU A 38 15.48 3.11 8.94
N GLY A 39 15.92 3.00 7.68
CA GLY A 39 17.09 2.24 7.30
C GLY A 39 18.24 2.69 8.18
N LEU A 40 18.57 1.89 9.19
CA LEU A 40 19.89 1.94 9.79
C LEU A 40 20.80 1.25 8.78
N PRO A 41 21.91 1.88 8.37
CA PRO A 41 22.75 1.34 7.30
C PRO A 41 23.29 -0.03 7.74
N GLY A 42 22.81 -1.08 7.07
CA GLY A 42 23.41 -2.39 7.13
C GLY A 42 24.82 -2.31 6.57
N ARG A 43 25.82 -2.42 7.44
CA ARG A 43 27.22 -2.56 7.04
C ARG A 43 27.38 -3.84 6.21
N ARG A 44 27.56 -3.72 4.89
CA ARG A 44 28.48 -4.56 4.12
C ARG A 44 29.15 -3.72 3.03
N ARG A 45 30.49 -3.77 3.05
CA ARG A 45 31.40 -3.15 2.08
C ARG A 45 31.25 -3.85 0.73
N CYS A 46 30.92 -3.09 -0.31
CA CYS A 46 31.35 -3.36 -1.68
C CYS A 46 32.03 -2.07 -2.18
N GLY A 47 33.25 -2.22 -2.69
CA GLY A 47 34.15 -1.13 -3.02
C GLY A 47 33.65 -0.31 -4.20
N GLY A 48 33.49 0.99 -3.95
CA GLY A 48 33.31 2.06 -4.91
C GLY A 48 33.41 3.35 -4.09
N GLN A 49 34.40 4.18 -4.38
CA GLN A 49 34.76 5.36 -3.58
C GLN A 49 33.55 6.28 -3.36
N SER A 50 32.92 6.21 -2.17
CA SER A 50 31.92 7.18 -1.75
C SER A 50 32.63 8.32 -1.03
N ARG A 51 32.36 9.56 -1.46
CA ARG A 51 32.61 10.74 -0.63
C ARG A 51 31.83 10.53 0.67
N SER A 52 32.55 10.52 1.78
CA SER A 52 32.01 10.37 3.13
C SER A 52 30.93 11.42 3.39
N GLU A 53 29.70 10.99 3.70
CA GLU A 53 28.72 11.89 4.32
C GLU A 53 29.37 12.53 5.56
N PRO A 54 29.25 13.85 5.78
CA PRO A 54 29.76 14.48 6.98
C PRO A 54 29.08 13.82 8.19
N MET A 55 29.92 13.32 9.10
CA MET A 55 29.50 12.61 10.30
C MET A 55 28.47 13.47 11.06
N GLU A 56 27.23 12.99 11.17
CA GLU A 56 26.15 13.75 11.81
C GLU A 56 26.54 14.11 13.25
N HIS A 57 26.51 15.41 13.57
CA HIS A 57 26.86 15.89 14.91
C HIS A 57 26.03 15.14 15.99
N PRO A 58 26.65 14.60 17.06
CA PRO A 58 25.96 13.76 18.03
C PRO A 58 24.70 14.38 18.66
N LEU A 59 24.70 15.71 18.87
CA LEU A 59 23.53 16.44 19.36
C LEU A 59 22.35 16.42 18.37
N LEU A 60 22.61 16.60 17.07
CA LEU A 60 21.57 16.55 16.04
C LEU A 60 20.94 15.16 15.96
N ARG A 61 21.77 14.12 16.07
CA ARG A 61 21.29 12.73 16.17
C ARG A 61 20.40 12.52 17.40
N ARG A 62 20.78 13.05 18.57
CA ARG A 62 19.95 12.99 19.80
C ARG A 62 18.62 13.72 19.61
N VAL A 63 18.62 14.94 19.08
CA VAL A 63 17.39 15.71 18.80
C VAL A 63 16.47 14.95 17.85
N ARG A 64 17.02 14.38 16.76
CA ARG A 64 16.25 13.57 15.80
C ARG A 64 15.61 12.34 16.46
N LEU A 65 16.34 11.66 17.34
CA LEU A 65 15.81 10.54 18.11
C LEU A 65 14.73 10.96 19.11
N MET A 66 14.87 12.13 19.74
CA MET A 66 13.84 12.69 20.62
C MET A 66 12.55 13.01 19.85
N ILE A 67 12.64 13.68 18.70
CA ILE A 67 11.48 13.95 17.84
C ILE A 67 10.82 12.63 17.41
N LEU A 68 11.61 11.64 17.00
CA LEU A 68 11.07 10.34 16.64
C LEU A 68 10.34 9.67 17.81
N HIS A 69 10.96 9.61 18.98
CA HIS A 69 10.47 8.83 20.12
C HIS A 69 9.34 9.51 20.88
N HIS A 70 9.41 10.83 21.06
CA HIS A 70 8.47 11.59 21.88
C HIS A 70 7.40 12.35 21.08
N TRP A 71 7.56 12.46 19.75
CA TRP A 71 6.58 13.17 18.91
C TRP A 71 6.01 12.27 17.80
N VAL A 72 6.85 11.78 16.87
CA VAL A 72 6.37 11.06 15.69
C VAL A 72 5.77 9.68 16.04
N ARG A 73 6.47 8.88 16.85
CA ARG A 73 6.01 7.52 17.24
C ARG A 73 4.71 7.56 18.04
N PRO A 74 4.54 8.39 19.10
CA PRO A 74 3.29 8.45 19.85
C PRO A 74 2.09 8.81 18.98
N LEU A 75 2.23 9.81 18.09
CA LEU A 75 1.16 10.17 17.16
C LEU A 75 0.87 9.07 16.14
N ALA A 76 1.91 8.39 15.63
CA ALA A 76 1.73 7.23 14.75
C ALA A 76 0.94 6.09 15.43
N ARG A 77 1.17 5.87 16.74
CA ARG A 77 0.43 4.88 17.54
C ARG A 77 -1.01 5.29 17.82
N ALA A 78 -1.31 6.59 17.85
CA ALA A 78 -2.66 7.10 18.06
C ALA A 78 -3.54 6.94 16.81
N VAL A 79 -2.98 6.99 15.59
CA VAL A 79 -3.74 6.96 14.33
C VAL A 79 -4.74 5.80 14.25
N PRO A 80 -4.38 4.52 14.49
CA PRO A 80 -5.34 3.42 14.40
C PRO A 80 -6.50 3.52 15.40
N ARG A 81 -6.25 4.09 16.59
CA ARG A 81 -7.28 4.32 17.61
C ARG A 81 -8.25 5.41 17.17
N LEU A 82 -7.73 6.47 16.55
CA LEU A 82 -8.55 7.53 15.98
C LEU A 82 -9.34 7.05 14.75
N GLU A 83 -8.76 6.20 13.91
CA GLU A 83 -9.48 5.56 12.79
C GLU A 83 -10.66 4.72 13.27
N ALA A 84 -10.54 4.09 14.45
CA ALA A 84 -11.58 3.23 15.04
C ALA A 84 -12.74 4.01 15.69
N LEU A 85 -12.61 5.34 15.86
CA LEU A 85 -13.72 6.15 16.34
C LEU A 85 -14.89 6.13 15.34
N PRO A 86 -16.14 6.31 15.79
CA PRO A 86 -17.29 6.45 14.90
C PRO A 86 -17.09 7.57 13.88
N GLU A 87 -17.61 7.36 12.66
CA GLU A 87 -17.52 8.36 11.60
C GLU A 87 -18.20 9.66 12.04
N GLY A 88 -17.54 10.79 11.78
CA GLY A 88 -18.09 12.09 12.11
C GLY A 88 -17.04 13.21 12.11
N PRO A 89 -17.48 14.47 12.25
CA PRO A 89 -16.60 15.63 12.16
C PRO A 89 -15.45 15.60 13.18
N ARG A 90 -15.72 15.13 14.40
CA ARG A 90 -14.71 15.02 15.47
C ARG A 90 -13.60 14.03 15.13
N ARG A 91 -13.94 12.82 14.66
CA ARG A 91 -12.97 11.82 14.18
C ARG A 91 -12.12 12.41 13.08
N THR A 92 -12.75 13.03 12.08
CA THR A 92 -12.06 13.64 10.93
C THR A 92 -11.09 14.73 11.37
N TRP A 93 -11.51 15.64 12.26
CA TRP A 93 -10.67 16.72 12.77
C TRP A 93 -9.48 16.19 13.59
N LEU A 94 -9.73 15.28 14.55
CA LEU A 94 -8.67 14.67 15.37
C LEU A 94 -7.67 13.90 14.53
N LEU A 95 -8.16 13.11 13.56
CA LEU A 95 -7.32 12.34 12.67
C LEU A 95 -6.47 13.26 11.81
N LYS A 96 -7.06 14.27 11.16
CA LYS A 96 -6.32 15.26 10.35
C LYS A 96 -5.26 16.00 11.19
N GLY A 97 -5.62 16.49 12.38
CA GLY A 97 -4.70 17.20 13.27
C GLY A 97 -3.53 16.33 13.74
N THR A 98 -3.81 15.10 14.20
CA THR A 98 -2.79 14.12 14.62
C THR A 98 -1.83 13.79 13.47
N LEU A 99 -2.40 13.59 12.29
CA LEU A 99 -1.68 13.29 11.06
C LEU A 99 -0.78 14.45 10.62
N ALA A 100 -1.28 15.68 10.65
CA ALA A 100 -0.51 16.88 10.33
C ALA A 100 0.62 17.10 11.34
N ALA A 101 0.34 17.01 12.64
CA ALA A 101 1.36 17.15 13.69
C ALA A 101 2.46 16.10 13.58
N ARG A 102 2.10 14.84 13.29
CA ARG A 102 3.07 13.75 13.09
C ARG A 102 3.96 14.02 11.88
N ASP A 103 3.38 14.51 10.80
CA ASP A 103 4.12 14.75 9.56
C ASP A 103 5.00 15.98 9.64
N LEU A 104 4.61 16.99 10.42
CA LEU A 104 5.47 18.11 10.80
C LEU A 104 6.70 17.61 11.58
N GLY A 105 6.50 16.68 12.52
CA GLY A 105 7.61 16.02 13.21
C GLY A 105 8.56 15.29 12.25
N ARG A 106 8.03 14.64 11.20
CA ARG A 106 8.86 14.00 10.15
C ARG A 106 9.66 15.02 9.33
N LEU A 107 9.05 16.15 8.99
CA LEU A 107 9.74 17.26 8.32
C LEU A 107 10.86 17.85 9.19
N ALA A 108 10.62 17.99 10.49
CA ALA A 108 11.66 18.42 11.43
C ALA A 108 12.84 17.40 11.47
N MET A 109 12.54 16.10 11.44
CA MET A 109 13.57 15.06 11.37
C MET A 109 14.39 15.08 10.06
N SER A 110 13.79 15.51 8.94
CA SER A 110 14.51 15.68 7.66
C SER A 110 15.24 17.01 7.57
N ARG A 111 15.13 17.86 8.59
CA ARG A 111 15.65 19.24 8.63
C ARG A 111 15.10 20.10 7.50
N LEU A 112 13.85 19.84 7.09
CA LEU A 112 13.21 20.53 5.98
C LEU A 112 14.00 20.42 4.67
N ARG A 113 14.75 19.33 4.48
CA ARG A 113 15.56 19.07 3.28
C ARG A 113 15.21 17.73 2.66
N VAL A 114 15.28 17.69 1.34
CA VAL A 114 15.10 16.49 0.51
C VAL A 114 16.35 16.24 -0.31
N ASN A 115 16.51 15.01 -0.79
CA ASN A 115 17.61 14.63 -1.65
C ASN A 115 17.21 14.81 -3.11
N VAL A 116 18.14 15.30 -3.92
CA VAL A 116 18.05 15.41 -5.37
C VAL A 116 18.97 14.37 -5.97
N LYS A 117 18.41 13.45 -6.74
CA LYS A 117 19.12 12.33 -7.35
C LYS A 117 18.74 12.20 -8.81
N ARG A 118 19.67 11.75 -9.65
CA ARG A 118 19.37 11.34 -11.02
C ARG A 118 19.31 9.83 -11.07
N LEU A 119 18.21 9.31 -11.59
CA LEU A 119 18.04 7.90 -11.92
C LEU A 119 18.37 7.76 -13.40
N VAL A 120 19.44 7.02 -13.72
CA VAL A 120 19.94 6.86 -15.09
C VAL A 120 19.60 5.45 -15.57
N GLY A 121 18.68 5.36 -16.52
CA GLY A 121 18.36 4.11 -17.20
C GLY A 121 18.95 4.06 -18.62
N PRO A 122 18.78 2.94 -19.33
CA PRO A 122 19.35 2.75 -20.66
C PRO A 122 18.84 3.74 -21.72
N SER A 123 17.58 4.19 -21.58
CA SER A 123 16.88 4.96 -22.64
C SER A 123 16.38 6.34 -22.18
N TRP A 124 16.35 6.61 -20.88
CA TRP A 124 15.96 7.90 -20.33
C TRP A 124 16.56 8.11 -18.94
N SER A 125 16.47 9.33 -18.43
CA SER A 125 16.80 9.64 -17.04
C SER A 125 15.63 10.34 -16.34
N VAL A 126 15.55 10.17 -15.03
CA VAL A 126 14.53 10.78 -14.18
C VAL A 126 15.21 11.53 -13.05
N ILE A 127 14.76 12.74 -12.78
CA ILE A 127 15.19 13.48 -11.58
C ILE A 127 14.24 13.14 -10.44
N TYR A 128 14.80 12.57 -9.38
CA TYR A 128 14.10 12.29 -8.15
C TYR A 128 14.39 13.38 -7.12
N ILE A 129 13.33 13.93 -6.52
CA ILE A 129 13.43 14.91 -5.42
C ILE A 129 12.62 14.39 -4.23
N GLY A 130 13.24 13.94 -3.15
CA GLY A 130 12.46 13.42 -2.03
C GLY A 130 13.21 12.84 -0.84
N GLU A 131 12.45 12.16 0.02
CA GLU A 131 12.89 11.60 1.31
C GLU A 131 13.52 10.18 1.19
N GLU A 132 13.66 9.66 -0.01
CA GLU A 132 14.23 8.35 -0.40
C GLU A 132 13.43 7.11 0.03
N TYR A 133 12.23 7.27 0.59
CA TYR A 133 11.40 6.15 1.03
C TYR A 133 10.97 5.22 -0.10
N SER A 134 10.80 5.75 -1.31
CA SER A 134 10.30 5.00 -2.47
C SER A 134 11.30 4.91 -3.61
N ILE A 135 12.55 5.34 -3.43
CA ILE A 135 13.52 5.42 -4.54
C ILE A 135 13.75 4.07 -5.19
N GLU A 136 13.91 3.00 -4.41
CA GLU A 136 14.10 1.64 -4.95
C GLU A 136 12.86 1.15 -5.72
N GLU A 137 11.66 1.47 -5.24
CA GLU A 137 10.43 1.14 -5.98
C GLU A 137 10.35 1.92 -7.30
N LEU A 138 10.67 3.21 -7.28
CA LEU A 138 10.64 4.07 -8.46
C LEU A 138 11.70 3.64 -9.48
N ARG A 139 12.89 3.21 -9.04
CA ARG A 139 13.92 2.62 -9.92
C ARG A 139 13.41 1.41 -10.69
N HIS A 140 12.63 0.54 -10.05
CA HIS A 140 12.05 -0.65 -10.69
C HIS A 140 10.76 -0.37 -11.48
N THR A 141 10.05 0.71 -11.14
CA THR A 141 8.76 1.02 -11.76
C THR A 141 8.94 1.91 -12.99
N LEU A 142 9.86 2.87 -12.95
CA LEU A 142 10.06 3.86 -14.01
C LEU A 142 11.01 3.41 -15.10
N PHE A 143 11.66 2.26 -14.95
CA PHE A 143 12.64 1.74 -15.89
C PHE A 143 12.42 0.23 -16.08
N PRO A 144 12.53 -0.29 -17.32
CA PRO A 144 12.49 -1.74 -17.57
C PRO A 144 13.62 -2.49 -16.87
N GLU A 145 14.80 -1.88 -16.80
CA GLU A 145 15.97 -2.37 -16.09
C GLU A 145 16.30 -1.44 -14.91
N PRO A 146 16.85 -1.94 -13.79
CA PRO A 146 17.11 -1.10 -12.62
C PRO A 146 18.09 0.04 -12.95
N ALA A 147 17.60 1.28 -12.88
CA ALA A 147 18.41 2.46 -13.12
C ALA A 147 19.56 2.62 -12.10
N GLU A 148 20.69 3.15 -12.53
CA GLU A 148 21.75 3.62 -11.65
C GLU A 148 21.32 4.89 -10.92
N VAL A 149 21.89 5.12 -9.73
CA VAL A 149 21.53 6.26 -8.87
C VAL A 149 22.72 7.16 -8.70
N GLU A 150 22.64 8.35 -9.28
CA GLU A 150 23.62 9.41 -9.08
C GLU A 150 23.09 10.39 -8.03
N HIS A 151 23.88 10.62 -6.98
CA HIS A 151 23.57 11.64 -5.99
C HIS A 151 24.04 13.01 -6.51
N LEU A 152 23.11 13.96 -6.61
CA LEU A 152 23.42 15.31 -7.06
C LEU A 152 23.63 16.22 -5.85
N GLU A 153 22.55 16.52 -5.13
CA GLU A 153 22.58 17.48 -4.02
C GLU A 153 21.42 17.30 -3.04
N ARG A 154 21.33 18.21 -2.07
CA ARG A 154 20.19 18.31 -1.14
C ARG A 154 19.59 19.70 -1.20
N ALA A 155 18.31 19.79 -1.49
CA ALA A 155 17.55 21.03 -1.51
C ALA A 155 16.70 21.20 -0.25
N PHE A 156 16.50 22.43 0.20
CA PHE A 156 15.45 22.75 1.15
C PHE A 156 14.06 22.61 0.51
N LEU A 157 13.04 22.35 1.32
CA LEU A 157 11.67 22.14 0.82
C LEU A 157 11.14 23.32 0.01
N TRP A 158 11.52 24.56 0.36
CA TRP A 158 11.13 25.76 -0.38
C TRP A 158 11.91 25.96 -1.68
N GLU A 159 13.04 25.27 -1.86
CA GLU A 159 13.83 25.30 -3.10
C GLU A 159 13.33 24.26 -4.12
N VAL A 160 12.52 23.29 -3.69
CA VAL A 160 11.98 22.22 -4.56
C VAL A 160 11.32 22.76 -5.83
N PRO A 161 10.49 23.83 -5.79
CA PRO A 161 9.91 24.38 -7.01
C PRO A 161 10.95 24.88 -8.02
N VAL A 162 12.00 25.54 -7.53
CA VAL A 162 13.07 26.11 -8.36
C VAL A 162 13.88 24.99 -9.00
N VAL A 163 14.32 24.03 -8.18
CA VAL A 163 15.11 22.87 -8.64
C VAL A 163 14.31 22.03 -9.64
N ALA A 164 13.06 21.72 -9.35
CA ALA A 164 12.21 20.96 -10.26
C ALA A 164 12.01 21.69 -11.59
N ASN A 165 11.77 23.01 -11.57
CA ASN A 165 11.58 23.78 -12.80
C ASN A 165 12.85 23.82 -13.66
N ASP A 166 14.05 23.95 -13.06
CA ASP A 166 15.32 23.86 -13.81
C ASP A 166 15.43 22.54 -14.59
N TYR A 167 15.13 21.41 -13.94
CA TYR A 167 15.19 20.11 -14.61
C TYR A 167 14.07 19.89 -15.63
N LEU A 168 12.88 20.45 -15.40
CA LEU A 168 11.79 20.41 -16.37
C LEU A 168 12.15 21.15 -17.67
N HIS A 169 12.90 22.26 -17.59
CA HIS A 169 13.40 22.98 -18.76
C HIS A 169 14.46 22.21 -19.55
N ARG A 170 15.13 21.24 -18.92
CA ARG A 170 16.12 20.36 -19.57
C ARG A 170 15.48 19.14 -20.25
N GLY A 171 14.15 19.06 -20.31
CA GLY A 171 13.42 18.04 -21.07
C GLY A 171 13.28 16.67 -20.38
N GLY A 172 13.37 16.61 -19.05
CA GLY A 172 13.28 15.36 -18.28
C GLY A 172 11.98 15.19 -17.49
N LEU A 173 11.68 13.94 -17.12
CA LEU A 173 10.68 13.62 -16.09
C LEU A 173 11.27 13.93 -14.70
N VAL A 174 10.53 14.70 -13.91
CA VAL A 174 10.82 14.96 -12.50
C VAL A 174 9.78 14.24 -11.64
N VAL A 175 10.24 13.49 -10.64
CA VAL A 175 9.39 12.79 -9.67
C VAL A 175 9.72 13.29 -8.28
N CYS A 176 8.77 13.99 -7.67
CA CYS A 176 8.92 14.51 -6.32
C CYS A 176 8.22 13.58 -5.32
N GLU A 177 8.96 12.95 -4.41
CA GLU A 177 8.39 12.24 -3.25
C GLU A 177 8.36 13.17 -2.04
N LEU A 178 7.24 13.85 -1.86
CA LEU A 178 7.11 14.94 -0.91
C LEU A 178 6.12 14.62 0.20
N ASN A 179 6.39 15.17 1.38
CA ASN A 179 5.45 15.17 2.49
C ASN A 179 4.13 15.85 2.09
N ARG A 180 2.98 15.30 2.49
CA ARG A 180 1.66 15.82 2.13
C ARG A 180 1.42 17.28 2.56
N LEU A 181 2.15 17.78 3.56
CA LEU A 181 2.05 19.18 4.00
C LEU A 181 2.59 20.16 2.95
N VAL A 182 3.50 19.71 2.09
CA VAL A 182 4.12 20.52 1.02
C VAL A 182 3.74 20.05 -0.39
N ALA A 183 3.08 18.88 -0.50
CA ALA A 183 2.58 18.33 -1.77
C ALA A 183 1.42 19.13 -2.42
N GLY A 184 1.00 20.24 -1.80
CA GLY A 184 0.02 21.17 -2.37
C GLY A 184 0.58 22.02 -3.51
N TRP A 185 1.90 22.14 -3.61
CA TRP A 185 2.56 22.79 -4.76
C TRP A 185 2.43 21.92 -6.01
N ARG A 186 1.91 22.49 -7.09
CA ARG A 186 1.76 21.85 -8.40
C ARG A 186 2.02 22.89 -9.50
N PRO A 187 3.11 22.76 -10.27
CA PRO A 187 3.35 23.66 -11.39
C PRO A 187 2.41 23.33 -12.55
N GLU A 188 2.07 24.35 -13.34
CA GLU A 188 1.32 24.18 -14.59
C GLU A 188 2.27 23.65 -15.67
N VAL A 189 2.29 22.33 -15.79
CA VAL A 189 3.01 21.61 -16.86
C VAL A 189 2.09 20.58 -17.51
N PRO A 190 2.26 20.29 -18.81
CA PRO A 190 1.39 19.38 -19.57
C PRO A 190 1.18 18.01 -18.90
N TYR A 191 2.23 17.46 -18.27
CA TYR A 191 2.18 16.19 -17.56
C TYR A 191 2.37 16.45 -16.06
N CYS A 192 1.27 16.60 -15.32
CA CYS A 192 1.28 16.77 -13.87
C CYS A 192 0.25 15.86 -13.21
N PHE A 193 0.69 14.88 -12.41
CA PHE A 193 -0.22 14.00 -11.67
C PHE A 193 0.37 13.53 -10.34
N LEU A 194 -0.51 13.36 -9.35
CA LEU A 194 -0.15 12.96 -7.99
C LEU A 194 -0.57 11.51 -7.73
N VAL A 195 0.36 10.66 -7.35
CA VAL A 195 0.15 9.24 -7.06
C VAL A 195 0.47 8.97 -5.59
N PRO A 196 -0.41 8.32 -4.82
CA PRO A 196 -0.02 7.86 -3.49
C PRO A 196 0.92 6.66 -3.62
N PRO A 197 1.94 6.52 -2.76
CA PRO A 197 2.85 5.37 -2.84
C PRO A 197 2.15 4.02 -2.61
N TRP A 198 0.98 4.06 -1.95
CA TRP A 198 0.18 2.91 -1.54
C TRP A 198 -1.31 3.24 -1.57
N VAL A 199 -2.12 2.25 -1.94
CA VAL A 199 -3.58 2.24 -1.80
C VAL A 199 -4.03 0.98 -1.06
N ARG A 200 -5.18 1.02 -0.39
CA ARG A 200 -5.83 -0.19 0.16
C ARG A 200 -6.76 -0.79 -0.87
N GLN A 201 -7.09 -2.06 -0.69
CA GLN A 201 -8.12 -2.74 -1.47
C GLN A 201 -9.09 -3.44 -0.53
N VAL A 202 -10.35 -3.04 -0.61
CA VAL A 202 -11.42 -3.42 0.32
C VAL A 202 -12.55 -4.11 -0.43
N ILE A 203 -13.09 -5.17 0.15
CA ILE A 203 -14.25 -5.91 -0.34
C ILE A 203 -15.43 -5.60 0.58
N PRO A 204 -16.52 -5.02 0.06
CA PRO A 204 -17.78 -4.96 0.79
C PRO A 204 -18.34 -6.37 1.03
N LEU A 205 -18.69 -6.67 2.27
CA LEU A 205 -19.35 -7.89 2.71
C LEU A 205 -20.86 -7.65 2.88
N ASP A 206 -21.46 -6.98 1.89
CA ASP A 206 -22.84 -6.51 1.86
C ASP A 206 -23.84 -7.58 1.37
N ARG A 207 -23.37 -8.82 1.18
CA ARG A 207 -24.11 -9.92 0.55
C ARG A 207 -23.60 -11.28 1.02
N PRO A 208 -24.36 -12.36 0.82
CA PRO A 208 -23.90 -13.72 1.09
C PRO A 208 -22.63 -14.06 0.31
N LEU A 209 -21.88 -15.05 0.80
CA LEU A 209 -20.57 -15.45 0.28
C LEU A 209 -20.62 -15.81 -1.23
N GLU A 210 -21.72 -16.40 -1.69
CA GLU A 210 -21.98 -16.71 -3.10
C GLU A 210 -22.05 -15.44 -3.96
N GLY A 211 -22.68 -14.39 -3.42
CA GLY A 211 -22.75 -13.09 -4.07
C GLY A 211 -21.38 -12.41 -4.13
N ILE A 212 -20.54 -12.56 -3.11
CA ILE A 212 -19.16 -12.06 -3.10
C ILE A 212 -18.34 -12.81 -4.17
N LEU A 213 -18.43 -14.15 -4.17
CA LEU A 213 -17.77 -15.02 -5.15
C LEU A 213 -18.14 -14.64 -6.59
N ALA A 214 -19.41 -14.32 -6.85
CA ALA A 214 -19.88 -13.94 -8.19
C ALA A 214 -19.21 -12.66 -8.72
N ARG A 215 -18.81 -11.72 -7.84
CA ARG A 215 -18.10 -10.48 -8.22
C ARG A 215 -16.61 -10.67 -8.49
N MET A 216 -16.01 -11.74 -7.96
CA MET A 216 -14.63 -12.09 -8.30
C MET A 216 -14.52 -12.36 -9.80
N ASN A 217 -13.36 -12.11 -10.40
CA ASN A 217 -13.21 -12.37 -11.83
C ASN A 217 -13.21 -13.89 -12.15
N GLN A 218 -13.39 -14.24 -13.42
CA GLN A 218 -13.48 -15.65 -13.86
C GLN A 218 -12.24 -16.48 -13.48
N GLY A 219 -11.05 -15.88 -13.55
CA GLY A 219 -9.79 -16.53 -13.18
C GLY A 219 -9.75 -16.90 -11.70
N MET A 220 -10.12 -15.98 -10.82
CA MET A 220 -10.16 -16.21 -9.38
C MET A 220 -11.21 -17.27 -9.01
N ARG A 221 -12.42 -17.20 -9.59
CA ARG A 221 -13.44 -18.26 -9.39
C ARG A 221 -12.97 -19.63 -9.87
N ARG A 222 -12.16 -19.70 -10.93
CA ARG A 222 -11.51 -20.96 -11.37
C ARG A 222 -10.47 -21.43 -10.34
N ASN A 223 -9.68 -20.54 -9.76
CA ASN A 223 -8.70 -20.88 -8.73
C ASN A 223 -9.38 -21.40 -7.45
N LEU A 224 -10.48 -20.78 -7.01
CA LEU A 224 -11.25 -21.25 -5.85
C LEU A 224 -11.90 -22.63 -6.10
N ARG A 225 -12.42 -22.87 -7.31
CA ARG A 225 -12.91 -24.22 -7.66
C ARG A 225 -11.82 -25.30 -7.63
N LYS A 226 -10.58 -24.96 -7.98
CA LYS A 226 -9.45 -25.88 -7.82
C LYS A 226 -9.10 -26.07 -6.34
N LEU A 227 -9.18 -25.00 -5.56
CA LEU A 227 -8.89 -25.00 -4.13
C LEU A 227 -9.78 -25.97 -3.34
N TRP A 228 -11.09 -25.97 -3.60
CA TRP A 228 -12.03 -26.88 -2.93
C TRP A 228 -11.75 -28.37 -3.19
N LYS A 229 -11.04 -28.70 -4.27
CA LYS A 229 -10.62 -30.08 -4.59
C LYS A 229 -9.29 -30.47 -3.96
N ARG A 230 -8.60 -29.56 -3.28
CA ARG A 230 -7.22 -29.71 -2.80
C ARG A 230 -7.12 -29.96 -1.29
N GLY A 231 -8.22 -30.24 -0.60
CA GLY A 231 -8.20 -30.67 0.81
C GLY A 231 -7.66 -29.65 1.81
N PHE A 232 -7.64 -28.35 1.47
CA PHE A 232 -7.28 -27.33 2.45
C PHE A 232 -8.39 -27.14 3.47
N ALA A 233 -8.04 -26.99 4.73
CA ALA A 233 -8.93 -26.57 5.82
C ALA A 233 -8.33 -25.34 6.53
N TYR A 234 -9.05 -24.79 7.50
CA TYR A 234 -8.51 -23.73 8.34
C TYR A 234 -9.04 -23.82 9.77
N HIS A 235 -8.32 -23.15 10.68
CA HIS A 235 -8.83 -22.79 12.00
C HIS A 235 -8.29 -21.41 12.38
N PHE A 236 -8.99 -20.74 13.29
CA PHE A 236 -8.58 -19.48 13.88
C PHE A 236 -8.05 -19.72 15.29
N THR A 237 -6.93 -19.09 15.65
CA THR A 237 -6.26 -19.29 16.93
C THR A 237 -5.83 -17.95 17.53
N GLN A 238 -5.87 -17.90 18.86
CA GLN A 238 -5.31 -16.84 19.69
C GLN A 238 -4.22 -17.37 20.64
N GLU A 239 -3.73 -18.58 20.38
CA GLU A 239 -2.64 -19.20 21.14
C GLU A 239 -1.28 -18.63 20.73
N LEU A 240 -0.50 -18.17 21.72
CA LEU A 240 0.80 -17.55 21.45
C LEU A 240 1.79 -18.52 20.78
N ALA A 241 1.71 -19.81 21.10
CA ALA A 241 2.56 -20.83 20.48
C ALA A 241 2.34 -20.94 18.95
N ASP A 242 1.09 -20.80 18.50
CA ASP A 242 0.77 -20.79 17.06
C ASP A 242 1.30 -19.53 16.39
N PHE A 243 1.22 -18.40 17.08
CA PHE A 243 1.82 -17.15 16.62
C PHE A 243 3.35 -17.25 16.49
N ASP A 244 4.03 -17.85 17.47
CA ASP A 244 5.48 -18.05 17.45
C ASP A 244 5.90 -18.87 16.24
N ARG A 245 5.23 -20.01 16.01
CA ARG A 245 5.44 -20.85 14.82
C ARG A 245 5.16 -20.07 13.54
N PHE A 246 4.06 -19.33 13.48
CA PHE A 246 3.75 -18.48 12.32
C PHE A 246 4.86 -17.47 12.04
N TYR A 247 5.37 -16.77 13.05
CA TYR A 247 6.40 -15.76 12.86
C TYR A 247 7.70 -16.38 12.30
N HIS A 248 8.20 -17.42 12.96
CA HIS A 248 9.50 -18.02 12.68
C HIS A 248 9.49 -18.97 11.49
N GLU A 249 8.45 -19.78 11.33
CA GLU A 249 8.40 -20.86 10.34
C GLU A 249 7.61 -20.47 9.09
N MET A 250 6.78 -19.43 9.13
CA MET A 250 5.95 -19.03 7.98
C MET A 250 6.24 -17.62 7.47
N TYR A 251 6.12 -16.59 8.31
CA TYR A 251 6.20 -15.19 7.91
C TYR A 251 7.61 -14.81 7.47
N LEU A 252 8.59 -14.94 8.36
CA LEU A 252 9.99 -14.58 8.07
C LEU A 252 10.54 -15.29 6.82
N PRO A 253 10.52 -16.63 6.72
CA PRO A 253 11.10 -17.31 5.57
C PRO A 253 10.35 -16.99 4.26
N TYR A 254 9.02 -16.83 4.31
CA TYR A 254 8.24 -16.48 3.13
C TYR A 254 8.58 -15.07 2.61
N VAL A 255 8.54 -14.05 3.47
CA VAL A 255 8.77 -12.66 3.03
C VAL A 255 10.20 -12.48 2.53
N GLN A 256 11.18 -13.10 3.19
CA GLN A 256 12.58 -13.08 2.76
C GLN A 256 12.76 -13.74 1.38
N LYS A 257 12.24 -14.97 1.18
CA LYS A 257 12.33 -15.67 -0.13
C LYS A 257 11.57 -14.94 -1.23
N ARG A 258 10.39 -14.37 -0.92
CA ARG A 258 9.49 -13.70 -1.87
C ARG A 258 10.05 -12.38 -2.39
N HIS A 259 10.68 -11.59 -1.52
CA HIS A 259 11.07 -10.20 -1.82
C HIS A 259 12.58 -9.96 -1.80
N GLY A 260 13.38 -10.90 -1.29
CA GLY A 260 14.83 -10.82 -1.27
C GLY A 260 15.32 -9.54 -0.60
N ALA A 261 16.21 -8.80 -1.28
CA ALA A 261 16.74 -7.53 -0.81
C ALA A 261 15.68 -6.43 -0.59
N ARG A 262 14.48 -6.59 -1.14
CA ARG A 262 13.35 -5.64 -1.00
C ARG A 262 12.39 -6.01 0.14
N ALA A 263 12.70 -7.05 0.92
CA ALA A 263 11.88 -7.48 2.04
C ALA A 263 11.86 -6.40 3.14
N VAL A 264 10.69 -5.81 3.38
CA VAL A 264 10.43 -5.00 4.57
C VAL A 264 9.83 -5.92 5.63
N LEU A 265 10.66 -6.34 6.59
CA LEU A 265 10.25 -7.25 7.65
C LEU A 265 9.67 -6.47 8.82
N SER A 266 8.50 -6.91 9.28
CA SER A 266 7.95 -6.53 10.57
C SER A 266 8.67 -7.31 11.67
N THR A 267 8.99 -6.62 12.74
CA THR A 267 9.57 -7.20 13.95
C THR A 267 8.58 -8.16 14.62
N TYR A 268 9.09 -9.06 15.46
CA TYR A 268 8.24 -9.96 16.25
C TYR A 268 7.21 -9.17 17.06
N GLY A 269 7.63 -8.16 17.82
CA GLY A 269 6.72 -7.35 18.64
C GLY A 269 5.68 -6.56 17.83
N GLU A 270 5.97 -6.17 16.59
CA GLU A 270 5.00 -5.57 15.67
C GLU A 270 3.88 -6.55 15.30
N LEU A 271 4.25 -7.78 14.95
CA LEU A 271 3.29 -8.80 14.57
C LEU A 271 2.55 -9.38 15.77
N GLU A 272 3.21 -9.49 16.92
CA GLU A 272 2.59 -9.93 18.17
C GLU A 272 1.54 -8.92 18.63
N ALA A 273 1.84 -7.62 18.55
CA ALA A 273 0.87 -6.57 18.85
C ALA A 273 -0.33 -6.61 17.88
N THR A 274 -0.12 -7.03 16.64
CA THR A 274 -1.20 -7.23 15.66
C THR A 274 -2.02 -8.47 15.99
N PHE A 275 -1.36 -9.57 16.31
CA PHE A 275 -1.96 -10.84 16.72
C PHE A 275 -2.86 -10.68 17.95
N ARG A 276 -2.35 -10.03 19.01
CA ARG A 276 -3.11 -9.77 20.25
C ARG A 276 -4.39 -8.94 20.07
N ARG A 277 -4.55 -8.24 18.94
CA ARG A 277 -5.76 -7.45 18.65
C ARG A 277 -6.87 -8.26 17.97
N GLY A 278 -6.53 -9.41 17.43
CA GLY A 278 -7.45 -10.27 16.72
C GLY A 278 -6.96 -11.69 16.87
N GLY A 279 -6.24 -12.20 15.88
CA GLY A 279 -5.60 -13.50 15.99
C GLY A 279 -4.96 -13.93 14.69
N LEU A 280 -4.79 -15.24 14.56
CA LEU A 280 -4.14 -15.89 13.44
C LEU A 280 -5.11 -16.89 12.81
N LEU A 281 -5.30 -16.78 11.50
CA LEU A 281 -5.93 -17.85 10.73
C LEU A 281 -4.84 -18.75 10.18
N LEU A 282 -4.87 -20.03 10.53
CA LEU A 282 -4.00 -21.07 10.02
C LEU A 282 -4.74 -21.92 9.00
N VAL A 283 -4.17 -22.00 7.80
CA VAL A 283 -4.61 -22.95 6.77
C VAL A 283 -3.82 -24.22 6.91
N THR A 284 -4.52 -25.35 6.92
CA THR A 284 -3.94 -26.68 7.01
C THR A 284 -4.17 -27.48 5.73
N HIS A 285 -3.28 -28.44 5.48
CA HIS A 285 -3.46 -29.48 4.47
C HIS A 285 -3.10 -30.81 5.13
N GLU A 286 -4.01 -31.79 5.12
CA GLU A 286 -3.83 -33.09 5.82
C GLU A 286 -3.49 -32.93 7.31
N GLY A 287 -4.08 -31.92 7.97
CA GLY A 287 -3.86 -31.62 9.38
C GLY A 287 -2.66 -30.70 9.66
N GLU A 288 -1.72 -30.57 8.73
CA GLU A 288 -0.50 -29.80 8.92
C GLU A 288 -0.65 -28.32 8.49
N PRO A 289 -0.20 -27.34 9.30
CA PRO A 289 -0.23 -25.92 8.93
C PRO A 289 0.70 -25.59 7.75
N VAL A 290 0.13 -25.03 6.67
CA VAL A 290 0.86 -24.72 5.43
C VAL A 290 0.96 -23.22 5.13
N SER A 291 0.06 -22.42 5.67
CA SER A 291 0.11 -20.96 5.59
C SER A 291 -0.71 -20.32 6.69
N GLY A 292 -0.40 -19.07 7.03
CA GLY A 292 -1.14 -18.32 8.04
C GLY A 292 -1.33 -16.86 7.65
N MET A 293 -2.32 -16.21 8.26
CA MET A 293 -2.53 -14.78 8.13
C MET A 293 -3.06 -14.18 9.43
N LEU A 294 -2.44 -13.09 9.86
CA LEU A 294 -2.95 -12.28 10.96
C LEU A 294 -4.15 -11.46 10.50
N GLY A 295 -5.17 -11.39 11.35
CA GLY A 295 -6.38 -10.60 11.12
C GLY A 295 -6.85 -9.93 12.39
N TYR A 296 -7.47 -8.75 12.27
CA TYR A 296 -8.08 -8.06 13.39
C TYR A 296 -9.21 -7.14 12.94
N ALA A 297 -10.18 -6.91 13.83
CA ALA A 297 -11.31 -6.01 13.59
C ALA A 297 -10.94 -4.55 13.87
N VAL A 298 -11.48 -3.62 13.07
CA VAL A 298 -11.47 -2.17 13.29
C VAL A 298 -12.82 -1.62 12.85
N GLY A 299 -13.66 -1.21 13.81
CA GLY A 299 -15.05 -0.82 13.52
C GLY A 299 -15.79 -1.96 12.81
N GLU A 300 -16.45 -1.65 11.69
CA GLU A 300 -17.16 -2.64 10.86
C GLU A 300 -16.26 -3.39 9.86
N THR A 301 -14.93 -3.21 9.95
CA THR A 301 -13.97 -3.76 8.98
C THR A 301 -13.09 -4.84 9.60
N TRP A 302 -13.01 -6.01 8.97
CA TRP A 302 -11.96 -6.98 9.26
C TRP A 302 -10.73 -6.70 8.40
N ARG A 303 -9.57 -6.47 9.01
CA ARG A 303 -8.32 -6.16 8.32
C ARG A 303 -7.42 -7.39 8.26
N ALA A 304 -7.12 -7.85 7.04
CA ALA A 304 -6.00 -8.75 6.79
C ALA A 304 -4.68 -8.00 6.98
N ALA A 305 -3.74 -8.62 7.69
CA ALA A 305 -2.43 -8.04 7.98
C ALA A 305 -1.32 -8.88 7.34
N SER A 306 -0.46 -9.48 8.15
CA SER A 306 0.72 -10.20 7.67
C SER A 306 0.38 -11.65 7.31
N LEU A 307 0.98 -12.11 6.22
CA LEU A 307 0.82 -13.43 5.61
C LEU A 307 2.15 -14.20 5.70
N GLY A 308 2.07 -15.51 5.91
CA GLY A 308 3.21 -16.42 5.87
C GLY A 308 2.85 -17.74 5.18
N VAL A 309 3.86 -18.39 4.61
CA VAL A 309 3.76 -19.74 4.04
C VAL A 309 4.83 -20.60 4.68
N TYR A 310 4.47 -21.81 5.10
CA TYR A 310 5.36 -22.72 5.79
C TYR A 310 6.68 -22.90 5.05
N GLN A 311 7.78 -22.62 5.76
CA GLN A 311 9.17 -22.60 5.28
C GLN A 311 9.40 -21.75 4.02
N GLY A 312 8.49 -20.81 3.72
CA GLY A 312 8.47 -20.04 2.49
C GLY A 312 8.40 -20.91 1.22
N SER A 313 7.72 -22.06 1.26
CA SER A 313 7.66 -22.99 0.14
C SER A 313 6.79 -22.47 -1.02
N PHE A 314 7.41 -22.28 -2.19
CA PHE A 314 6.69 -21.93 -3.42
C PHE A 314 5.84 -23.08 -3.99
N GLU A 315 6.09 -24.31 -3.56
CA GLU A 315 5.21 -25.43 -3.88
C GLU A 315 3.82 -25.21 -3.27
N TRP A 316 3.75 -24.83 -1.98
CA TRP A 316 2.49 -24.48 -1.33
C TRP A 316 1.81 -23.27 -1.99
N VAL A 317 2.59 -22.28 -2.44
CA VAL A 317 2.07 -21.15 -3.22
C VAL A 317 1.41 -21.64 -4.52
N THR A 318 2.07 -22.53 -5.26
CA THR A 318 1.57 -23.10 -6.54
C THR A 318 0.33 -23.98 -6.31
N ARG A 319 0.30 -24.70 -5.19
CA ARG A 319 -0.85 -25.48 -4.72
C ARG A 319 -2.00 -24.60 -4.22
N GLY A 320 -1.80 -23.29 -4.08
CA GLY A 320 -2.86 -22.32 -3.80
C GLY A 320 -3.01 -21.92 -2.34
N ALA A 321 -2.00 -22.14 -1.49
CA ALA A 321 -2.04 -21.76 -0.08
C ALA A 321 -2.35 -20.26 0.14
N ILE A 322 -1.81 -19.39 -0.73
CA ILE A 322 -2.12 -17.94 -0.69
C ILE A 322 -3.60 -17.68 -0.99
N THR A 323 -4.14 -18.34 -2.01
CA THR A 323 -5.57 -18.23 -2.32
C THR A 323 -6.42 -18.77 -1.18
N ALA A 324 -5.99 -19.87 -0.54
CA ALA A 324 -6.68 -20.48 0.61
C ALA A 324 -6.79 -19.52 1.76
N VAL A 325 -5.66 -18.95 2.19
CA VAL A 325 -5.65 -18.09 3.38
C VAL A 325 -6.44 -16.81 3.17
N PHE A 326 -6.43 -16.22 1.96
CA PHE A 326 -7.29 -15.08 1.65
C PHE A 326 -8.78 -15.45 1.62
N TRP A 327 -9.14 -16.63 1.09
CA TRP A 327 -10.52 -17.10 1.02
C TRP A 327 -11.07 -17.36 2.42
N TYR A 328 -10.34 -18.14 3.22
CA TYR A 328 -10.75 -18.49 4.57
C TYR A 328 -10.75 -17.29 5.52
N MET A 329 -9.86 -16.31 5.33
CA MET A 329 -9.92 -15.05 6.09
C MET A 329 -11.12 -14.19 5.70
N LEU A 330 -11.51 -14.18 4.42
CA LEU A 330 -12.74 -13.51 3.98
C LEU A 330 -13.98 -14.21 4.56
N GLU A 331 -14.02 -15.54 4.50
CA GLU A 331 -15.10 -16.33 5.09
C GLU A 331 -15.21 -16.10 6.60
N TRP A 332 -14.08 -16.13 7.32
CA TRP A 332 -14.00 -15.79 8.73
C TRP A 332 -14.53 -14.37 8.99
N ALA A 333 -14.12 -13.37 8.21
CA ALA A 333 -14.62 -12.00 8.34
C ALA A 333 -16.15 -11.91 8.19
N CYS A 334 -16.75 -12.65 7.24
CA CYS A 334 -18.20 -12.75 7.11
C CYS A 334 -18.85 -13.38 8.35
N GLN A 335 -18.27 -14.47 8.87
CA GLN A 335 -18.77 -15.13 10.08
C GLN A 335 -18.70 -14.23 11.32
N GLN A 336 -17.69 -13.36 11.40
CA GLN A 336 -17.56 -12.35 12.46
C GLN A 336 -18.50 -11.14 12.28
N GLY A 337 -19.34 -11.12 11.23
CA GLY A 337 -20.29 -10.04 10.97
C GLY A 337 -19.64 -8.74 10.50
N ALA A 338 -18.43 -8.79 9.95
CA ALA A 338 -17.80 -7.60 9.37
C ALA A 338 -18.59 -7.14 8.13
N ARG A 339 -18.69 -5.81 7.94
CA ARG A 339 -19.27 -5.19 6.74
C ARG A 339 -18.25 -5.02 5.62
N PHE A 340 -16.97 -4.97 5.97
CA PHE A 340 -15.88 -4.81 5.02
C PHE A 340 -14.74 -5.77 5.32
N TYR A 341 -14.13 -6.32 4.28
CA TYR A 341 -12.88 -7.06 4.36
C TYR A 341 -11.76 -6.28 3.65
N ASP A 342 -10.79 -5.83 4.43
CA ASP A 342 -9.67 -5.04 3.96
C ASP A 342 -8.47 -5.96 3.72
N MET A 343 -8.13 -6.15 2.45
CA MET A 343 -7.05 -7.03 2.02
C MET A 343 -5.65 -6.42 2.23
N GLY A 344 -5.57 -5.24 2.85
CA GLY A 344 -4.33 -4.50 3.08
C GLY A 344 -3.86 -3.72 1.84
N SER A 345 -2.66 -3.14 1.95
CA SER A 345 -2.14 -2.20 0.96
C SER A 345 -1.49 -2.86 -0.27
N ALA A 346 -1.45 -2.13 -1.38
CA ALA A 346 -0.70 -2.45 -2.60
C ALA A 346 -0.15 -1.16 -3.24
N ARG A 347 0.79 -1.28 -4.19
CA ARG A 347 1.27 -0.10 -4.92
C ARG A 347 0.14 0.48 -5.76
N ALA A 348 0.07 1.81 -5.85
CA ALA A 348 -1.01 2.51 -6.55
C ALA A 348 -0.82 2.47 -8.07
N ARG A 349 -0.75 1.28 -8.65
CA ARG A 349 -0.56 1.06 -10.08
C ARG A 349 -1.15 -0.28 -10.53
N LEU A 350 -1.74 -0.28 -11.71
CA LEU A 350 -2.32 -1.48 -12.32
C LEU A 350 -1.28 -2.52 -12.72
N GLY A 351 -0.03 -2.12 -12.95
CA GLY A 351 1.10 -3.01 -13.23
C GLY A 351 1.61 -3.79 -11.99
N ASP A 352 1.14 -3.47 -10.78
CA ASP A 352 1.58 -4.14 -9.56
C ASP A 352 0.90 -5.52 -9.39
N GLY A 353 1.71 -6.54 -9.11
CA GLY A 353 1.22 -7.92 -8.98
C GLY A 353 0.30 -8.12 -7.78
N VAL A 354 0.57 -7.44 -6.65
CA VAL A 354 -0.26 -7.51 -5.45
C VAL A 354 -1.59 -6.79 -5.69
N PHE A 355 -1.53 -5.59 -6.29
CA PHE A 355 -2.72 -4.84 -6.70
C PHE A 355 -3.61 -5.67 -7.62
N ASN A 356 -3.01 -6.26 -8.66
CA ASN A 356 -3.70 -7.11 -9.61
C ASN A 356 -4.33 -8.32 -8.92
N PHE A 357 -3.59 -9.04 -8.08
CA PHE A 357 -4.13 -10.19 -7.33
C PHE A 357 -5.41 -9.81 -6.59
N LYS A 358 -5.36 -8.77 -5.75
CA LYS A 358 -6.50 -8.31 -4.95
C LYS A 358 -7.68 -7.81 -5.79
N ARG A 359 -7.41 -7.16 -6.94
CA ARG A 359 -8.47 -6.76 -7.88
C ARG A 359 -9.28 -7.96 -8.37
N GLN A 360 -8.65 -9.12 -8.57
CA GLN A 360 -9.35 -10.33 -9.03
C GLN A 360 -10.38 -10.85 -8.01
N TRP A 361 -10.25 -10.48 -6.74
CA TRP A 361 -11.21 -10.79 -5.68
C TRP A 361 -12.42 -9.84 -5.65
N GLY A 362 -12.50 -8.87 -6.58
CA GLY A 362 -13.53 -7.84 -6.57
C GLY A 362 -13.26 -6.71 -5.58
N ALA A 363 -12.03 -6.61 -5.06
CA ALA A 363 -11.64 -5.56 -4.12
C ALA A 363 -11.53 -4.20 -4.82
N ARG A 364 -12.08 -3.17 -4.17
CA ARG A 364 -12.09 -1.79 -4.63
C ARG A 364 -11.00 -0.97 -3.96
N VAL A 365 -10.39 -0.06 -4.71
CA VAL A 365 -9.37 0.84 -4.22
C VAL A 365 -9.94 1.76 -3.14
N SER A 366 -9.19 1.94 -2.06
CA SER A 366 -9.52 2.84 -0.96
C SER A 366 -8.26 3.58 -0.50
N PRO A 367 -8.36 4.85 -0.05
CA PRO A 367 -7.20 5.60 0.42
C PRO A 367 -6.51 4.93 1.61
N VAL A 368 -5.18 5.01 1.66
CA VAL A 368 -4.46 4.64 2.89
C VAL A 368 -4.34 5.84 3.82
N VAL A 369 -4.83 5.67 5.04
CA VAL A 369 -4.61 6.64 6.11
C VAL A 369 -3.18 6.50 6.64
N GLY A 370 -2.46 7.61 6.71
CA GLY A 370 -1.21 7.67 7.47
C GLY A 370 0.09 7.48 6.69
N TYR A 371 0.08 7.31 5.37
CA TYR A 371 1.30 7.55 4.58
C TYR A 371 1.54 9.05 4.41
N HIS A 372 2.73 9.51 4.78
CA HIS A 372 3.07 10.93 4.81
C HIS A 372 3.56 11.48 3.48
N THR A 373 4.02 10.64 2.55
CA THR A 373 4.50 11.08 1.24
C THR A 373 3.47 10.88 0.11
N ARG A 374 3.66 11.65 -0.96
CA ARG A 374 3.00 11.51 -2.27
C ARG A 374 4.05 11.63 -3.37
N TRP A 375 3.83 10.94 -4.49
CA TRP A 375 4.66 11.06 -5.69
C TRP A 375 4.00 12.04 -6.65
N LEU A 376 4.64 13.17 -6.89
CA LEU A 376 4.22 14.14 -7.90
C LEU A 376 5.09 13.94 -9.14
N PHE A 377 4.47 13.54 -10.24
CA PHE A 377 5.10 13.36 -11.54
C PHE A 377 4.94 14.62 -12.36
N LEU A 378 6.04 15.15 -12.89
CA LEU A 378 6.10 16.41 -13.62
C LEU A 378 6.93 16.24 -14.90
N ALA A 379 6.38 16.63 -16.04
CA ALA A 379 7.14 16.76 -17.28
C ALA A 379 6.54 17.83 -18.19
N ARG A 380 7.40 18.51 -18.96
CA ARG A 380 6.97 19.37 -20.08
C ARG A 380 6.76 18.56 -21.34
N GLU A 381 7.69 17.66 -21.59
CA GLU A 381 7.69 16.71 -22.70
C GLU A 381 8.14 15.34 -22.16
N LEU A 382 7.65 14.28 -22.79
CA LEU A 382 8.04 12.90 -22.47
C LEU A 382 8.53 12.22 -23.74
N PRO A 383 9.69 11.55 -23.72
CA PRO A 383 10.08 10.65 -24.79
C PRO A 383 9.00 9.58 -25.00
N VAL A 384 8.69 9.26 -26.25
CA VAL A 384 7.64 8.28 -26.62
C VAL A 384 7.79 6.94 -25.87
N PRO A 385 9.01 6.34 -25.75
CA PRO A 385 9.17 5.10 -24.99
C PRO A 385 8.80 5.24 -23.50
N LEU A 386 9.12 6.38 -22.89
CA LEU A 386 8.77 6.66 -21.49
C LEU A 386 7.26 6.90 -21.33
N ALA A 387 6.64 7.65 -22.23
CA ALA A 387 5.19 7.86 -22.24
C ALA A 387 4.41 6.53 -22.31
N HIS A 388 4.80 5.65 -23.22
CA HIS A 388 4.22 4.31 -23.34
C HIS A 388 4.48 3.48 -22.08
N HIS A 389 5.70 3.48 -21.54
CA HIS A 389 6.04 2.76 -20.30
C HIS A 389 5.19 3.23 -19.11
N LEU A 390 5.00 4.55 -18.93
CA LEU A 390 4.16 5.11 -17.87
C LEU A 390 2.69 4.68 -18.01
N THR A 391 2.15 4.68 -19.24
CA THR A 391 0.79 4.19 -19.52
C THR A 391 0.65 2.71 -19.17
N GLN A 392 1.64 1.88 -19.51
CA GLN A 392 1.64 0.45 -19.16
C GLN A 392 1.70 0.19 -17.66
N GLN A 393 2.37 1.05 -16.87
CA GLN A 393 2.33 0.95 -15.41
C GLN A 393 0.92 1.18 -14.86
N GLY A 394 0.13 2.03 -15.50
CA GLY A 394 -1.25 2.36 -15.12
C GLY A 394 -1.33 2.89 -13.69
N PHE A 395 -0.57 3.96 -13.40
CA PHE A 395 -0.59 4.61 -12.09
C PHE A 395 -1.98 5.13 -11.72
N LEU A 396 -2.34 5.04 -10.44
CA LEU A 396 -3.59 5.56 -9.90
C LEU A 396 -3.34 6.97 -9.33
N ALA A 397 -3.71 7.99 -10.10
CA ALA A 397 -3.61 9.37 -9.68
C ALA A 397 -4.78 9.77 -8.76
N GLU A 398 -4.48 10.56 -7.72
CA GLU A 398 -5.47 11.24 -6.87
C GLU A 398 -6.04 12.45 -7.61
N THR A 399 -7.35 12.43 -7.87
CA THR A 399 -8.11 13.53 -8.49
C THR A 399 -9.35 13.89 -7.64
N PRO A 400 -10.02 15.02 -7.89
CA PRO A 400 -11.21 15.42 -7.15
C PRO A 400 -12.35 14.39 -7.19
N VAL A 401 -12.44 13.60 -8.28
CA VAL A 401 -13.46 12.56 -8.47
C VAL A 401 -13.04 11.18 -7.95
N GLY A 402 -11.85 11.06 -7.37
CA GLY A 402 -11.30 9.82 -6.81
C GLY A 402 -10.00 9.38 -7.48
N TYR A 403 -9.78 8.07 -7.58
CA TYR A 403 -8.60 7.54 -8.24
C TYR A 403 -8.85 7.35 -9.73
N GLN A 404 -8.01 7.93 -10.58
CA GLN A 404 -8.04 7.69 -12.03
C GLN A 404 -6.75 7.05 -12.51
N VAL A 405 -6.83 6.19 -13.51
CA VAL A 405 -5.66 5.53 -14.11
C VAL A 405 -5.03 6.48 -15.13
N VAL A 406 -3.75 6.78 -14.95
CA VAL A 406 -3.00 7.68 -15.84
C VAL A 406 -2.78 7.03 -17.20
N VAL A 407 -3.08 7.80 -18.25
CA VAL A 407 -2.87 7.44 -19.65
C VAL A 407 -2.17 8.60 -20.35
N ILE A 408 -1.00 8.36 -20.92
CA ILE A 408 -0.24 9.39 -21.63
C ILE A 408 -0.66 9.39 -23.11
N ASN A 409 -1.35 10.44 -23.53
CA ASN A 409 -1.83 10.68 -24.89
C ASN A 409 -0.83 11.56 -25.67
N GLN A 410 -0.09 10.96 -26.60
CA GLN A 410 0.86 11.63 -27.49
C GLN A 410 0.60 11.22 -28.95
N ALA A 411 1.37 11.73 -29.93
CA ALA A 411 1.17 11.44 -31.35
C ALA A 411 1.15 9.93 -31.68
N ASP A 412 1.92 9.12 -30.95
CA ASP A 412 1.89 7.65 -30.96
C ASP A 412 1.19 7.10 -29.70
N GLY A 413 0.02 7.66 -29.39
CA GLY A 413 -0.73 7.38 -28.18
C GLY A 413 -1.13 5.90 -28.03
N PRO A 414 -1.67 5.53 -26.86
CA PRO A 414 -2.05 4.16 -26.58
C PRO A 414 -3.07 3.66 -27.60
N THR A 415 -2.92 2.41 -28.02
CA THR A 415 -3.88 1.77 -28.92
C THR A 415 -5.28 1.72 -28.29
N ALA A 416 -6.33 1.72 -29.10
CA ALA A 416 -7.70 1.57 -28.60
C ALA A 416 -7.88 0.30 -27.74
N GLN A 417 -7.16 -0.78 -28.06
CA GLN A 417 -7.16 -2.01 -27.28
C GLN A 417 -6.53 -1.82 -25.89
N GLU A 418 -5.44 -1.05 -25.79
CA GLU A 418 -4.79 -0.73 -24.52
C GLU A 418 -5.68 0.16 -23.66
N VAL A 419 -6.29 1.20 -24.24
CA VAL A 419 -7.25 2.07 -23.55
C VAL A 419 -8.41 1.23 -22.99
N HIS A 420 -9.05 0.41 -23.82
CA HIS A 420 -10.14 -0.46 -23.38
C HIS A 420 -9.72 -1.46 -22.29
N ARG A 421 -8.48 -1.98 -22.35
CA ARG A 421 -7.92 -2.83 -21.29
C ARG A 421 -7.80 -2.05 -19.97
N LEU A 422 -7.24 -0.84 -19.99
CA LEU A 422 -7.06 0.00 -18.82
C LEU A 422 -8.41 0.43 -18.22
N GLU A 423 -9.39 0.80 -19.05
CA GLU A 423 -10.76 1.13 -18.61
C GLU A 423 -11.39 -0.04 -17.83
N ARG A 424 -11.33 -1.26 -18.40
CA ARG A 424 -11.86 -2.45 -17.72
C ARG A 424 -11.14 -2.71 -16.40
N MET A 425 -9.82 -2.54 -16.36
CA MET A 425 -9.03 -2.72 -15.14
C MET A 425 -9.34 -1.64 -14.09
N ALA A 426 -9.55 -0.39 -14.51
CA ALA A 426 -9.96 0.72 -13.67
C ALA A 426 -11.34 0.45 -13.04
N ALA A 427 -12.32 0.08 -13.86
CA ALA A 427 -13.68 -0.24 -13.41
C ALA A 427 -13.70 -1.42 -12.42
N GLN A 428 -12.94 -2.49 -12.71
CA GLN A 428 -12.80 -3.63 -11.80
C GLN A 428 -12.16 -3.27 -10.46
N ALA A 429 -11.27 -2.28 -10.45
CA ALA A 429 -10.62 -1.78 -9.25
C ALA A 429 -11.47 -0.73 -8.49
N GLY A 430 -12.63 -0.34 -9.01
CA GLY A 430 -13.42 0.77 -8.43
C GLY A 430 -12.75 2.14 -8.57
N ALA A 431 -11.86 2.31 -9.55
CA ALA A 431 -11.33 3.62 -9.92
C ALA A 431 -12.39 4.41 -10.71
N ALA A 432 -12.33 5.74 -10.64
CA ALA A 432 -13.27 6.67 -11.26
C ALA A 432 -13.17 6.75 -12.79
N GLY A 433 -12.09 6.21 -13.38
CA GLY A 433 -11.91 6.18 -14.83
C GLY A 433 -10.45 6.31 -15.24
N LEU A 434 -10.23 6.86 -16.44
CA LEU A 434 -8.91 7.19 -16.97
C LEU A 434 -8.63 8.69 -16.83
N LEU A 435 -7.36 9.05 -16.68
CA LEU A 435 -6.85 10.41 -16.71
C LEU A 435 -5.90 10.53 -17.91
N PHE A 436 -6.35 11.16 -18.99
CA PHE A 436 -5.53 11.40 -20.18
C PHE A 436 -4.63 12.62 -19.98
N LEU A 437 -3.33 12.47 -20.24
CA LEU A 437 -2.33 13.55 -20.17
C LEU A 437 -1.57 13.68 -21.50
N PRO A 438 -1.34 14.90 -22.03
CA PRO A 438 -1.72 16.16 -21.44
C PRO A 438 -3.24 16.32 -21.47
N HIS A 439 -3.79 16.97 -20.44
CA HIS A 439 -5.23 17.13 -20.35
C HIS A 439 -5.69 17.96 -21.55
N PRO A 440 -6.64 17.49 -22.38
CA PRO A 440 -7.18 18.31 -23.45
C PRO A 440 -7.94 19.50 -22.81
N GLY A 441 -7.36 20.69 -22.91
CA GLY A 441 -8.07 21.98 -22.89
C GLY A 441 -8.93 22.36 -21.67
N LEU A 442 -8.57 21.99 -20.43
CA LEU A 442 -9.26 22.51 -19.24
C LEU A 442 -8.28 22.89 -18.14
N ASP A 443 -8.38 24.15 -17.72
CA ASP A 443 -7.71 24.68 -16.55
C ASP A 443 -8.13 23.91 -15.29
N TRP A 444 -7.15 23.28 -14.63
CA TRP A 444 -7.36 22.40 -13.49
C TRP A 444 -7.98 23.12 -12.25
N TRP A 445 -8.04 24.46 -12.25
CA TRP A 445 -8.57 25.26 -11.13
C TRP A 445 -10.09 25.18 -11.00
N GLU A 446 -10.84 25.00 -12.09
CA GLU A 446 -12.32 24.99 -12.08
C GLU A 446 -12.89 23.78 -11.34
N GLN A 447 -12.17 22.65 -11.34
CA GLN A 447 -12.62 21.41 -10.68
C GLN A 447 -12.52 21.45 -9.15
N ARG A 448 -11.74 22.39 -8.59
CA ARG A 448 -11.57 22.53 -7.12
C ARG A 448 -12.75 23.22 -6.45
N MET A 449 -13.55 23.97 -7.21
CA MET A 449 -14.65 24.80 -6.70
C MET A 449 -15.99 24.05 -6.62
N VAL A 450 -16.07 22.82 -7.16
CA VAL A 450 -17.27 21.96 -7.09
C VAL A 450 -17.01 20.75 -6.19
N VAL A 451 -16.55 20.97 -4.96
CA VAL A 451 -16.72 19.99 -3.87
C VAL A 451 -17.06 20.74 -2.59
N SER A 452 -18.34 21.02 -2.39
CA SER A 452 -18.90 21.22 -1.05
C SER A 452 -19.14 19.86 -0.37
N PRO A 453 -19.02 19.79 0.96
CA PRO A 453 -18.84 18.55 1.70
C PRO A 453 -20.17 17.82 1.90
N GLY A 454 -20.34 16.67 1.24
CA GLY A 454 -21.46 15.79 1.55
C GLY A 454 -21.70 14.70 0.52
N GLU A 455 -20.72 13.84 0.25
CA GLU A 455 -20.97 12.50 -0.35
C GLU A 455 -19.68 11.63 -0.43
N ALA A 456 -18.80 11.75 0.58
CA ALA A 456 -17.66 10.83 0.75
C ALA A 456 -17.85 9.88 1.95
N SER A 457 -19.11 9.54 2.26
CA SER A 457 -19.49 8.51 3.22
C SER A 457 -20.55 7.64 2.56
N ALA A 458 -20.10 6.51 2.02
CA ALA A 458 -20.84 5.27 1.74
C ALA A 458 -20.29 4.55 0.49
N VAL A 459 -19.06 4.02 0.56
CA VAL A 459 -18.67 2.76 -0.14
C VAL A 459 -17.58 2.06 0.62
#